data_AF-A0A956ELT8-F1
#
_entry.id   AF-A0A956ELT8-F1
#
_cell.length_a   1.000
_cell.length_b   1.000
_cell.length_c   1.000
_cell.angle_alpha   90.00
_cell.angle_beta   90.00
_cell.angle_gamma   90.00
#
_symmetry.space_group_name_H-M   'P 1'
#
loop_
_entity.id
_entity.type
_entity.pdbx_description
1 polymer ?
#
loop_
_entity_poly.entity_id
_entity_poly.type
_entity_poly.pdbx_seq_one_letter_code
_entity_poly.pdbx_strand_id
1 'polypeptide(L)'
;MAVWDDYPEHVKRTSDILVEGIDFAALRAEFEKGDGNDLHPRVGKDGKSKDVPPKFNAVISSSALAANAFGAFRSDPSALSIAGISGFASLRFERKMP
;
A
#
# COMPACT_ATOMS: atom_id res chain seq x y z
N MET A 1 11.12 9.07 13.32
CA MET A 1 9.94 8.34 12.82
C MET A 1 8.87 8.39 13.89
N ALA A 2 7.62 8.66 13.54
CA ALA A 2 6.52 8.57 14.51
C ALA A 2 6.37 7.11 14.97
N VAL A 3 6.19 6.91 16.28
CA VAL A 3 6.03 5.59 16.90
C VAL A 3 4.58 5.46 17.36
N TRP A 4 3.89 4.45 16.83
CA TRP A 4 2.45 4.27 16.97
C TRP A 4 2.10 3.20 18.02
N ASP A 5 2.62 3.35 19.24
CA ASP A 5 2.54 2.28 20.26
C ASP A 5 1.09 1.97 20.70
N ASP A 6 0.13 2.87 20.45
CA ASP A 6 -1.30 2.68 20.72
C ASP A 6 -2.02 1.85 19.62
N TYR A 7 -1.32 1.42 18.56
CA TYR A 7 -1.89 0.73 17.39
C TYR A 7 -1.20 -0.64 17.13
N PRO A 8 -1.55 -1.69 17.89
CA PRO A 8 -0.84 -2.96 17.86
C PRO A 8 -0.95 -3.69 16.52
N GLU A 9 -2.02 -3.47 15.75
CA GLU A 9 -2.17 -4.01 14.39
C GLU A 9 -1.50 -3.17 13.28
N HIS A 10 -0.61 -2.23 13.63
CA HIS A 10 0.16 -1.44 12.65
C HIS A 10 1.66 -1.66 12.79
N VAL A 11 2.34 -1.79 11.65
CA VAL A 11 3.80 -1.78 11.63
C VAL A 11 4.35 -0.36 11.79
N LYS A 12 5.55 -0.26 12.37
CA LYS A 12 6.20 1.03 12.64
C LYS A 12 6.74 1.66 11.36
N ARG A 13 7.26 0.86 10.43
CA ARG A 13 7.79 1.33 9.13
C ARG A 13 7.04 0.66 7.99
N THR A 14 6.77 1.40 6.92
CA THR A 14 6.12 0.84 5.73
C THR A 14 6.90 -0.33 5.13
N SER A 15 8.23 -0.33 5.23
CA SER A 15 9.07 -1.46 4.82
C SER A 15 8.76 -2.75 5.57
N ASP A 16 8.27 -2.68 6.82
CA ASP A 16 8.05 -3.86 7.66
C ASP A 16 6.77 -4.63 7.27
N ILE A 17 5.87 -4.01 6.49
CA ILE A 17 4.67 -4.70 5.95
C ILE A 17 4.86 -5.18 4.51
N LEU A 18 6.00 -4.85 3.89
CA LEU A 18 6.31 -5.22 2.51
C LEU A 18 7.11 -6.53 2.47
N VAL A 19 6.79 -7.39 1.50
CA VAL A 19 7.58 -8.57 1.19
C VAL A 19 8.94 -8.12 0.65
N GLU A 20 10.00 -8.85 1.01
CA GLU A 20 11.35 -8.58 0.53
C GLU A 20 11.40 -8.53 -1.01
N GLY A 21 12.12 -7.54 -1.53
CA GLY A 21 12.26 -7.32 -2.98
C GLY A 21 11.17 -6.45 -3.61
N ILE A 22 10.11 -6.10 -2.89
CA ILE A 22 9.14 -5.11 -3.38
C ILE A 22 9.76 -3.70 -3.33
N ASP A 23 10.02 -3.12 -4.50
CA ASP A 23 10.42 -1.72 -4.63
C ASP A 23 9.21 -0.80 -4.42
N PHE A 24 8.95 -0.46 -3.15
CA PHE A 24 7.86 0.43 -2.82
C PHE A 24 8.07 1.86 -3.32
N ALA A 25 9.31 2.31 -3.53
CA ALA A 25 9.55 3.64 -4.08
C ALA A 25 8.93 3.77 -5.48
N ALA A 26 9.02 2.71 -6.28
CA ALA A 26 8.38 2.64 -7.60
C ALA A 26 6.84 2.62 -7.56
N LEU A 27 6.25 2.12 -6.47
CA LEU A 27 4.79 2.02 -6.31
C LEU A 27 4.17 3.25 -5.62
N ARG A 28 4.95 3.93 -4.78
CA ARG A 28 4.49 4.99 -3.88
C ARG A 28 3.69 6.07 -4.60
N ALA A 29 4.17 6.52 -5.76
CA ALA A 29 3.53 7.59 -6.52
C ALA A 29 2.12 7.26 -7.01
N GLU A 30 1.76 5.98 -7.11
CA GLU A 30 0.39 5.56 -7.45
C GLU A 30 -0.48 5.61 -6.19
N PHE A 31 -0.02 5.06 -5.07
CA PHE A 31 -0.75 5.10 -3.79
C PHE A 31 -0.98 6.54 -3.26
N GLU A 32 -0.06 7.47 -3.51
CA GLU A 32 -0.24 8.90 -3.18
C GLU A 32 -1.40 9.56 -3.93
N LYS A 33 -1.82 9.00 -5.08
CA LYS A 33 -2.91 9.56 -5.91
C LYS A 33 -4.29 9.00 -5.53
N GLY A 34 -4.32 7.94 -4.73
CA GLY A 34 -5.55 7.32 -4.27
C GLY A 34 -6.29 8.22 -3.28
N ASP A 35 -7.62 8.20 -3.33
CA ASP A 35 -8.45 9.00 -2.43
C ASP A 35 -8.52 8.38 -1.00
N GLY A 36 -7.93 7.20 -0.82
CA GLY A 36 -7.89 6.48 0.46
C GLY A 36 -7.00 7.11 1.52
N ASN A 37 -6.10 8.03 1.14
CA ASN A 37 -5.03 8.60 1.98
C ASN A 37 -4.20 7.51 2.68
N ASP A 38 -3.92 6.41 1.99
CA ASP A 38 -3.37 5.20 2.64
C ASP A 38 -1.98 5.41 3.23
N LEU A 39 -1.22 6.39 2.73
CA LEU A 39 0.15 6.66 3.12
C LEU A 39 0.30 7.76 4.19
N HIS A 40 -0.78 8.46 4.51
CA HIS A 40 -0.76 9.61 5.42
C HIS A 40 -1.40 9.26 6.76
N PRO A 41 -0.84 9.73 7.88
CA PRO A 41 -1.55 9.70 9.15
C PRO A 41 -2.87 10.47 9.03
N ARG A 42 -3.87 10.03 9.80
CA ARG A 42 -5.22 10.62 9.79
C ARG A 42 -5.62 11.05 11.18
N VAL A 43 -6.46 12.08 11.27
CA VAL A 43 -7.00 12.50 12.57
C VAL A 43 -8.00 11.45 13.07
N GLY A 44 -7.94 11.13 14.36
CA GLY A 44 -8.89 10.23 14.99
C GLY A 44 -10.34 10.75 14.95
N LYS A 45 -11.31 9.85 15.04
CA LYS A 45 -12.74 10.12 14.76
C LYS A 45 -13.38 11.18 15.67
N ASP A 46 -12.78 11.50 16.81
CA ASP A 46 -13.27 12.50 17.77
C ASP A 46 -12.68 13.91 17.54
N GLY A 47 -11.83 14.07 16.52
CA GLY A 47 -11.12 15.33 16.24
C GLY A 47 -10.15 15.77 17.34
N LYS A 48 -9.91 14.90 18.34
CA LYS A 48 -9.11 15.18 19.55
C LYS A 48 -8.03 14.13 19.81
N SER A 49 -8.20 12.92 19.28
CA SER A 49 -7.23 11.83 19.44
C SER A 49 -6.01 12.02 18.54
N LYS A 50 -4.87 11.50 19.02
CA LYS A 50 -3.57 11.51 18.34
C LYS A 50 -3.70 11.05 16.89
N ASP A 51 -2.75 11.47 16.06
CA ASP A 51 -2.63 10.98 14.68
C ASP A 51 -2.71 9.44 14.64
N VAL A 52 -3.68 8.93 13.89
CA VAL A 52 -3.81 7.51 13.58
C VAL A 52 -2.81 7.17 12.48
N PRO A 53 -2.13 6.02 12.52
CA PRO A 53 -1.12 5.67 11.54
C PRO A 53 -1.71 5.56 10.12
N PRO A 54 -0.85 5.64 9.09
CA PRO A 54 -1.25 5.33 7.72
C PRO A 54 -1.92 3.96 7.61
N LYS A 55 -3.04 3.86 6.88
CA LYS A 55 -3.74 2.59 6.68
C LYS A 55 -2.89 1.55 5.97
N PHE A 56 -1.94 1.98 5.14
CA PHE A 56 -0.99 1.08 4.48
C PHE A 56 -0.16 0.29 5.49
N ASN A 57 0.07 0.83 6.70
CA ASN A 57 0.85 0.15 7.73
C ASN A 57 0.01 -0.85 8.55
N ALA A 58 -1.31 -0.93 8.37
CA ALA A 58 -2.15 -1.89 9.06
C ALA A 58 -1.91 -3.30 8.52
N VAL A 59 -1.78 -4.32 9.38
CA VAL A 59 -1.59 -5.73 8.97
C VAL A 59 -2.73 -6.24 8.07
N ILE A 60 -3.91 -5.65 8.20
CA ILE A 60 -5.11 -5.96 7.40
C ILE A 60 -5.31 -5.03 6.19
N SER A 61 -4.28 -4.28 5.80
CA SER A 61 -4.37 -3.30 4.72
C SER A 61 -4.55 -3.97 3.36
N SER A 62 -5.65 -3.65 2.67
CA SER A 62 -5.89 -4.07 1.29
C SER A 62 -4.86 -3.49 0.32
N SER A 63 -4.42 -2.25 0.54
CA SER A 63 -3.45 -1.56 -0.30
C SER A 63 -2.05 -2.19 -0.16
N ALA A 64 -1.66 -2.55 1.08
CA ALA A 64 -0.41 -3.29 1.30
C ALA A 64 -0.48 -4.71 0.74
N LEU A 65 -1.63 -5.39 0.88
CA LEU A 65 -1.86 -6.70 0.28
C LEU A 65 -1.70 -6.63 -1.25
N ALA A 66 -2.28 -5.64 -1.90
CA ALA A 66 -2.14 -5.44 -3.34
C ALA A 66 -0.68 -5.20 -3.73
N ALA A 67 0.03 -4.32 -3.02
CA ALA A 67 1.45 -4.05 -3.26
C ALA A 67 2.30 -5.32 -3.15
N ASN A 68 2.06 -6.16 -2.15
CA ASN A 68 2.78 -7.42 -1.98
C ASN A 68 2.42 -8.48 -3.03
N ALA A 69 1.15 -8.57 -3.42
CA ALA A 69 0.69 -9.57 -4.39
C ALA A 69 1.14 -9.25 -5.82
N PHE A 70 1.13 -7.97 -6.20
CA PHE A 70 1.32 -7.55 -7.59
C PHE A 70 2.58 -6.71 -7.83
N GLY A 71 3.18 -6.13 -6.78
CA GLY A 71 4.29 -5.18 -6.92
C GLY A 71 5.53 -5.76 -7.62
N ALA A 72 5.80 -7.05 -7.44
CA ALA A 72 6.92 -7.74 -8.10
C ALA A 72 6.81 -7.74 -9.64
N PHE A 73 5.59 -7.67 -10.18
CA PHE A 73 5.32 -7.65 -11.62
C PHE A 73 5.35 -6.23 -12.21
N ARG A 74 5.75 -5.22 -11.43
CA ARG A 74 5.70 -3.83 -11.90
C ARG A 74 6.69 -3.52 -13.03
N SER A 75 7.86 -4.16 -13.01
CA SER A 75 8.90 -4.04 -14.03
C SER A 75 8.61 -4.89 -15.26
N ASP A 76 7.97 -6.05 -15.07
CA ASP A 76 7.51 -6.93 -16.14
C ASP A 76 6.07 -7.42 -15.88
N PRO A 77 5.05 -6.63 -16.29
CA PRO A 77 3.66 -7.03 -16.14
C PRO A 77 3.28 -8.26 -16.97
N SER A 78 4.06 -8.60 -18.01
CA SER A 78 3.73 -9.72 -18.90
C SER A 78 3.89 -11.08 -18.22
N ALA A 79 4.76 -11.14 -17.20
CA ALA A 79 4.99 -12.32 -16.37
C ALA A 79 3.86 -12.61 -15.36
N LEU A 80 2.94 -11.66 -15.15
CA LEU A 80 1.79 -11.88 -14.27
C LEU A 80 0.78 -12.83 -14.94
N SER A 81 0.32 -13.83 -14.19
CA SER A 81 -0.80 -14.69 -14.61
C SER A 81 -1.95 -14.65 -13.60
N ILE A 82 -3.16 -14.35 -14.08
CA ILE A 82 -4.38 -14.32 -13.28
C ILE A 82 -5.40 -15.24 -13.94
N ALA A 83 -5.80 -16.29 -13.23
CA ALA A 83 -6.75 -17.29 -13.74
C ALA A 83 -6.37 -17.86 -15.13
N GLY A 84 -5.06 -18.05 -15.37
CA GLY A 84 -4.53 -18.55 -16.65
C GLY A 84 -4.37 -17.50 -17.75
N ILE A 85 -4.83 -16.26 -17.53
CA ILE A 85 -4.61 -15.13 -18.45
C ILE A 85 -3.26 -14.51 -18.13
N SER A 86 -2.44 -14.22 -19.15
CA SER A 86 -1.11 -13.61 -19.03
C SER A 86 -0.84 -12.63 -20.16
N GLY A 87 0.36 -12.04 -20.21
CA GLY A 87 0.74 -11.08 -21.26
C GLY A 87 0.19 -9.68 -21.03
N PHE A 88 -0.03 -9.29 -19.76
CA PHE A 88 -0.48 -7.94 -19.43
C PHE A 88 0.56 -6.90 -19.86
N ALA A 89 0.10 -5.81 -20.50
CA ALA A 89 0.98 -4.75 -20.97
C ALA A 89 1.32 -3.70 -19.89
N SER A 90 0.49 -3.58 -18.85
CA SER A 90 0.68 -2.60 -17.79
C SER A 90 0.01 -3.03 -16.49
N LEU A 91 0.61 -2.65 -15.37
CA LEU A 91 0.08 -2.78 -14.03
C LEU A 91 -0.05 -1.40 -13.38
N ARG A 92 -1.19 -1.12 -12.73
CA ARG A 92 -1.48 0.11 -11.98
C ARG A 92 -2.30 -0.22 -10.74
N PHE A 93 -2.13 0.53 -9.64
CA PHE A 93 -2.87 0.32 -8.38
C PHE A 93 -4.03 1.32 -8.23
N GLU A 94 -3.76 2.51 -7.73
CA GLU A 94 -4.75 3.55 -7.42
C GLU A 94 -5.04 4.47 -8.62
N ARG A 95 -5.39 3.87 -9.78
CA ARG A 95 -5.75 4.66 -10.96
C ARG A 95 -7.17 5.22 -10.79
N LYS A 96 -7.30 6.55 -10.76
CA LYS A 96 -8.61 7.21 -10.86
C LYS A 96 -9.29 6.81 -12.17
N MET A 97 -10.50 6.27 -12.06
CA MET A 97 -11.35 6.00 -13.20
C MET A 97 -12.08 7.29 -13.60
N PRO A 98 -12.27 7.55 -14.91
CA PRO A 98 -13.07 8.67 -15.38
C PRO A 98 -14.53 8.60 -14.93
#